data_AF-A0A7S1VME9-F1
#
_entry.id   AF-A0A7S1VME9-F1
#
_cell.length_a   1.000
_cell.length_b   1.000
_cell.length_c   1.000
_cell.angle_alpha   90.00
_cell.angle_beta   90.00
_cell.angle_gamma   90.00
#
_symmetry.space_group_name_H-M   'P 1'
#
loop_
_entity.id
_entity.type
_entity.pdbx_description
1 polymer ?
#
loop_
_entity_poly.entity_id
_entity_poly.type
_entity_poly.pdbx_seq_one_letter_code
_entity_poly.pdbx_strand_id
1 'polypeptide(L)'
;MDAEDIYAEREDLMTPEELEEWHHSPNDETVPTLSPLLREWLIGNGLRAAPEASTRRDFDRRKPALGATKRELQELASHNDRLPSGVQQRKLLKMLRSTMLRQLITVDGAVTLEDHIKILENEIETNTPAPVPKWYKYSTVTMGPRKIGYDACCNRGCVRAETVDVQFSKCASCKIVVYCGHNCQRVDWKTRHKYVCKDAAKQREKIARVGKMMQAFSDMSMTKQDCGLGSGGSLADVASAAKSNSAVRERRRQLRAEKKRPKGSKPDGPDPDFF
;
A
#
# COMPACT_ATOMS: atom_id res chain seq x y z
N MET A 1 5.56 4.69 -5.94
CA MET A 1 6.58 5.57 -5.34
C MET A 1 6.20 5.67 -3.90
N ASP A 2 6.87 4.83 -3.14
CA ASP A 2 6.70 4.70 -1.71
C ASP A 2 7.60 5.74 -1.03
N ALA A 3 7.38 5.98 0.26
CA ALA A 3 8.10 7.02 0.99
C ALA A 3 9.61 6.72 1.14
N GLU A 4 10.01 5.46 0.99
CA GLU A 4 11.41 5.04 1.07
C GLU A 4 12.16 5.27 -0.25
N ASP A 5 11.48 5.10 -1.39
CA ASP A 5 12.06 5.27 -2.73
C ASP A 5 12.62 6.68 -2.96
N ILE A 6 12.10 7.70 -2.26
CA ILE A 6 12.53 9.09 -2.45
C ILE A 6 13.97 9.36 -2.00
N TYR A 7 14.56 8.44 -1.22
CA TYR A 7 15.92 8.55 -0.69
C TYR A 7 16.91 7.59 -1.37
N ALA A 8 16.43 6.67 -2.22
CA ALA A 8 17.25 5.58 -2.78
C ALA A 8 18.48 6.05 -3.58
N GLU A 9 18.41 7.22 -4.22
CA GLU A 9 19.51 7.79 -5.02
C GLU A 9 20.34 8.82 -4.24
N ARG A 10 20.18 8.89 -2.92
CA ARG A 10 20.78 9.90 -2.05
C ARG A 10 21.42 9.25 -0.83
N GLU A 11 22.50 8.50 -1.08
CA GLU A 11 23.33 7.88 -0.03
C GLU A 11 23.78 8.89 1.03
N ASP A 12 24.03 10.14 0.63
CA ASP A 12 24.39 11.25 1.53
C ASP A 12 23.29 11.63 2.55
N LEU A 13 22.06 11.17 2.32
CA LEU A 13 20.89 11.41 3.18
C LEU A 13 20.43 10.15 3.95
N MET A 14 21.12 9.04 3.75
CA MET A 14 20.82 7.77 4.42
C MET A 14 21.48 7.70 5.81
N THR A 15 20.83 7.03 6.76
CA THR A 15 21.44 6.69 8.05
C THR A 15 22.50 5.59 7.88
N PRO A 16 23.41 5.39 8.86
CA PRO A 16 24.37 4.30 8.82
C PRO A 16 23.72 2.92 8.60
N GLU A 17 22.57 2.67 9.22
CA GLU A 17 21.84 1.41 9.06
C GLU A 17 21.21 1.26 7.67
N GLU A 18 20.73 2.37 7.07
CA GLU A 18 20.21 2.39 5.70
C GLU A 18 21.33 2.13 4.69
N LEU A 19 22.52 2.73 4.88
CA LEU A 19 23.69 2.48 4.05
C LEU A 19 24.18 1.04 4.16
N GLU A 20 24.24 0.50 5.39
CA GLU A 20 24.58 -0.90 5.63
C GLU A 20 23.60 -1.83 4.89
N GLU A 21 22.30 -1.54 4.94
CA GLU A 21 21.29 -2.32 4.21
C GLU A 21 21.37 -2.18 2.69
N TRP A 22 21.69 -0.98 2.21
CA TRP A 22 21.82 -0.65 0.79
C TRP A 22 22.99 -1.38 0.13
N HIS A 23 24.14 -1.43 0.82
CA HIS A 23 25.34 -2.11 0.32
C HIS A 23 25.40 -3.61 0.65
N HIS A 24 24.47 -4.13 1.45
CA HIS A 24 24.45 -5.55 1.79
C HIS A 24 24.09 -6.43 0.59
N SER A 25 25.07 -7.22 0.14
CA SER A 25 24.90 -8.26 -0.87
C SER A 25 24.13 -9.45 -0.30
N PRO A 26 23.02 -9.88 -0.92
CA PRO A 26 22.27 -11.06 -0.48
C PRO A 26 23.09 -12.36 -0.43
N ASN A 27 24.24 -12.40 -1.11
CA ASN A 27 25.09 -13.58 -1.24
C ASN A 27 26.30 -13.56 -0.29
N ASP A 28 26.56 -12.46 0.44
CA ASP A 28 27.78 -12.30 1.25
C ASP A 28 27.69 -12.93 2.65
N GLU A 29 26.52 -13.43 3.05
CA GLU A 29 26.34 -14.04 4.36
C GLU A 29 25.86 -15.49 4.22
N THR A 30 26.34 -16.38 5.11
CA THR A 30 25.77 -17.71 5.32
C THR A 30 24.39 -17.56 5.97
N VAL A 31 23.43 -17.04 5.21
CA VAL A 31 22.08 -16.74 5.69
C VAL A 31 21.35 -18.06 5.91
N PRO A 32 20.84 -18.36 7.13
CA PRO A 32 19.85 -19.39 7.29
C PRO A 32 18.66 -19.06 6.38
N THR A 33 18.41 -19.89 5.36
CA THR A 33 17.18 -19.72 4.57
C THR A 33 15.98 -19.82 5.51
N LEU A 34 14.95 -18.97 5.30
CA LEU A 34 13.68 -19.12 6.02
C LEU A 34 13.28 -20.60 6.02
N SER A 35 12.93 -21.11 7.19
CA SER A 35 12.49 -22.50 7.29
C SER A 35 11.27 -22.72 6.38
N PRO A 36 11.03 -23.94 5.86
CA PRO A 36 9.91 -24.19 4.97
C PRO A 36 8.57 -23.66 5.52
N LEU A 37 8.37 -23.79 6.83
CA LEU A 37 7.22 -23.30 7.57
C LEU A 37 7.10 -21.77 7.53
N LEU A 38 8.19 -21.03 7.79
CA LEU A 38 8.19 -19.57 7.65
C LEU A 38 8.11 -19.12 6.20
N ARG A 39 8.73 -19.85 5.26
CA ARG A 39 8.66 -19.54 3.84
C ARG A 39 7.24 -19.69 3.34
N GLU A 40 6.52 -20.75 3.69
CA GLU A 40 5.10 -20.91 3.34
C GLU A 40 4.24 -19.78 3.93
N TRP A 41 4.43 -19.47 5.21
CA TRP A 41 3.62 -18.47 5.89
C TRP A 41 3.92 -17.02 5.49
N LEU A 42 5.20 -16.61 5.42
CA LEU A 42 5.65 -15.24 5.13
C LEU A 42 5.81 -14.95 3.64
N ILE A 43 6.31 -15.92 2.85
CA ILE A 43 6.61 -15.74 1.41
C ILE A 43 5.55 -16.40 0.52
N GLY A 44 5.09 -17.60 0.84
CA GLY A 44 4.01 -18.28 0.12
C GLY A 44 2.71 -17.49 0.18
N ASN A 45 2.48 -16.83 1.33
CA ASN A 45 1.48 -15.77 1.43
C ASN A 45 2.05 -14.36 1.18
N GLY A 46 3.34 -14.17 0.86
CA GLY A 46 4.03 -12.88 0.74
C GLY A 46 3.54 -11.95 -0.38
N LEU A 47 2.60 -12.45 -1.19
CA LEU A 47 1.69 -11.65 -2.02
C LEU A 47 0.30 -11.62 -1.40
N ARG A 48 0.16 -11.40 -0.07
CA ARG A 48 -1.15 -11.29 0.57
C ARG A 48 -1.83 -10.15 -0.16
N ALA A 49 -2.84 -10.49 -0.94
CA ALA A 49 -3.51 -9.52 -1.77
C ALA A 49 -3.95 -8.38 -0.87
N ALA A 50 -3.71 -7.15 -1.32
CA ALA A 50 -4.23 -5.99 -0.62
C ALA A 50 -5.75 -6.18 -0.44
N PRO A 51 -6.34 -5.66 0.66
CA PRO A 51 -7.78 -5.73 0.83
C PRO A 51 -8.45 -4.92 -0.28
N GLU A 52 -9.02 -5.62 -1.26
CA GLU A 52 -9.61 -5.06 -2.47
C GLU A 52 -11.12 -5.28 -2.50
N ALA A 53 -11.82 -4.56 -3.38
CA ALA A 53 -13.27 -4.68 -3.48
C ALA A 53 -13.72 -6.10 -3.87
N SER A 54 -12.91 -6.82 -4.66
CA SER A 54 -13.14 -8.22 -5.04
C SER A 54 -13.02 -9.17 -3.85
N THR A 55 -12.08 -8.95 -2.95
CA THR A 55 -11.71 -9.83 -1.83
C THR A 55 -12.30 -9.41 -0.48
N ARG A 56 -13.11 -8.34 -0.44
CA ARG A 56 -13.68 -7.77 0.80
C ARG A 56 -14.31 -8.83 1.71
N ARG A 57 -15.16 -9.71 1.18
CA ARG A 57 -15.88 -10.71 2.00
C ARG A 57 -14.93 -11.69 2.68
N ASP A 58 -13.89 -12.11 1.98
CA ASP A 58 -12.91 -13.05 2.49
C ASP A 58 -11.99 -12.34 3.50
N PHE A 59 -11.64 -11.08 3.23
CA PHE A 59 -10.87 -10.24 4.13
C PHE A 59 -11.62 -9.97 5.45
N ASP A 60 -12.91 -9.66 5.38
CA ASP A 60 -13.74 -9.45 6.59
C ASP A 60 -13.89 -10.76 7.41
N ARG A 61 -13.67 -11.94 6.82
CA ARG A 61 -13.70 -13.27 7.46
C ARG A 61 -12.30 -13.85 7.72
N ARG A 62 -11.25 -13.04 7.60
CA ARG A 62 -9.86 -13.50 7.72
C ARG A 62 -9.60 -14.09 9.10
N LYS A 63 -8.66 -15.04 9.16
CA LYS A 63 -8.13 -15.56 10.42
C LYS A 63 -7.32 -14.46 11.16
N PRO A 64 -7.31 -14.48 12.50
CA PRO A 64 -6.42 -13.62 13.29
C PRO A 64 -4.95 -13.89 12.97
N ALA A 65 -4.08 -12.96 13.33
CA ALA A 65 -2.63 -13.06 13.25
C ALA A 65 -2.10 -13.42 11.86
N LEU A 66 -2.70 -12.89 10.80
CA LEU A 66 -2.36 -13.25 9.41
C LEU A 66 -2.56 -14.75 9.12
N GLY A 67 -3.38 -15.44 9.91
CA GLY A 67 -3.55 -16.89 9.85
C GLY A 67 -2.38 -17.69 10.45
N ALA A 68 -1.49 -17.05 11.20
CA ALA A 68 -0.40 -17.72 11.89
C ALA A 68 -0.90 -18.59 13.04
N THR A 69 -0.15 -19.65 13.29
CA THR A 69 -0.24 -20.53 14.45
C THR A 69 0.82 -20.14 15.48
N LYS A 70 0.61 -20.51 16.76
CA LYS A 70 1.61 -20.28 17.81
C LYS A 70 2.97 -20.88 17.47
N ARG A 71 2.98 -22.03 16.76
CA ARG A 71 4.20 -22.68 16.28
C ARG A 71 4.94 -21.83 15.24
N GLU A 72 4.24 -21.19 14.31
CA GLU A 72 4.84 -20.28 13.33
C GLU A 72 5.44 -19.04 13.98
N LEU A 73 4.77 -18.47 14.99
CA LEU A 73 5.30 -17.33 15.73
C LEU A 73 6.54 -17.70 16.57
N GLN A 74 6.55 -18.88 17.21
CA GLN A 74 7.72 -19.40 17.92
C GLN A 74 8.90 -19.67 16.99
N GLU A 75 8.64 -20.24 15.81
CA GLU A 75 9.67 -20.46 14.80
C GLU A 75 10.19 -19.13 14.24
N LEU A 76 9.35 -18.10 14.12
CA LEU A 76 9.76 -16.77 13.71
C LEU A 76 10.73 -16.13 14.72
N ALA A 77 10.42 -16.21 16.01
CA ALA A 77 11.31 -15.75 17.08
C ALA A 77 12.64 -16.51 17.06
N SER A 78 12.57 -17.84 17.03
CA SER A 78 13.76 -18.70 16.98
C SER A 78 14.60 -18.46 15.73
N HIS A 79 13.97 -18.16 14.59
CA HIS A 79 14.68 -17.83 13.36
C HIS A 79 15.41 -16.50 13.49
N ASN A 80 14.78 -15.48 14.08
CA ASN A 80 15.41 -14.18 14.32
C ASN A 80 16.66 -14.29 15.19
N ASP A 81 16.62 -15.12 16.23
CA ASP A 81 17.77 -15.38 17.11
C ASP A 81 18.93 -16.09 16.40
N ARG A 82 18.62 -16.88 15.36
CA ARG A 82 19.63 -17.57 14.53
C ARG A 82 20.23 -16.66 13.45
N LEU A 83 19.58 -15.57 13.09
CA LEU A 83 20.10 -14.64 12.09
C LEU A 83 21.24 -13.82 12.70
N PRO A 84 22.36 -13.62 11.98
CA PRO A 84 23.32 -12.57 12.26
C PRO A 84 22.65 -11.25 12.64
N SER A 85 23.10 -10.68 13.77
CA SER A 85 22.66 -9.36 14.20
C SER A 85 23.04 -8.32 13.14
N GLY A 86 22.12 -7.42 12.80
CA GLY A 86 22.35 -6.37 11.81
C GLY A 86 21.30 -6.40 10.69
N VAL A 87 21.76 -6.35 9.45
CA VAL A 87 20.91 -6.19 8.26
C VAL A 87 19.81 -7.26 8.16
N GLN A 88 20.14 -8.53 8.41
CA GLN A 88 19.19 -9.62 8.24
C GLN A 88 18.00 -9.55 9.20
N GLN A 89 18.27 -9.35 10.50
CA GLN A 89 17.23 -9.16 11.51
C GLN A 89 16.37 -7.94 11.20
N ARG A 90 16.97 -6.82 10.77
CA ARG A 90 16.24 -5.61 10.36
C ARG A 90 15.37 -5.86 9.12
N LYS A 91 15.85 -6.62 8.14
CA LYS A 91 15.07 -7.00 6.95
C LYS A 91 13.87 -7.87 7.32
N LEU A 92 14.04 -8.85 8.21
CA LEU A 92 12.95 -9.70 8.71
C LEU A 92 11.88 -8.86 9.42
N LEU A 93 12.31 -7.96 10.33
CA LEU A 93 11.43 -7.03 11.02
C LEU A 93 10.66 -6.13 10.04
N LYS A 94 11.34 -5.51 9.07
CA LYS A 94 10.72 -4.65 8.05
C LYS A 94 9.71 -5.40 7.20
N MET A 95 10.02 -6.65 6.82
CA MET A 95 9.11 -7.51 6.06
C MET A 95 7.83 -7.81 6.84
N LEU A 96 7.95 -8.22 8.11
CA LEU A 96 6.78 -8.51 8.96
C LEU A 96 5.97 -7.23 9.20
N ARG A 97 6.64 -6.14 9.55
CA ARG A 97 6.02 -4.81 9.76
C ARG A 97 5.21 -4.37 8.55
N SER A 98 5.82 -4.39 7.36
CA SER A 98 5.16 -4.01 6.10
C SER A 98 3.94 -4.89 5.82
N THR A 99 4.05 -6.19 6.07
CA THR A 99 2.95 -7.15 5.90
C THR A 99 1.80 -6.84 6.85
N MET A 100 2.07 -6.63 8.14
CA MET A 100 1.05 -6.29 9.15
C MET A 100 0.32 -4.99 8.79
N LEU A 101 1.07 -3.92 8.49
CA LEU A 101 0.48 -2.63 8.13
C LEU A 101 -0.40 -2.72 6.87
N ARG A 102 0.05 -3.42 5.82
CA ARG A 102 -0.72 -3.66 4.58
C ARG A 102 -1.98 -4.49 4.81
N GLN A 103 -1.97 -5.35 5.82
CA GLN A 103 -3.11 -6.20 6.23
C GLN A 103 -3.95 -5.56 7.35
N LEU A 104 -3.83 -4.25 7.55
CA LEU A 104 -4.61 -3.47 8.52
C LEU A 104 -4.43 -3.94 9.97
N ILE A 105 -3.24 -4.46 10.28
CA ILE A 105 -2.79 -4.72 11.65
C ILE A 105 -1.84 -3.58 12.03
N THR A 106 -2.21 -2.81 13.06
CA THR A 106 -1.38 -1.70 13.53
C THR A 106 -0.20 -2.23 14.35
N VAL A 107 0.91 -1.51 14.31
CA VAL A 107 2.13 -1.79 15.07
C VAL A 107 2.66 -0.50 15.71
N ASP A 108 1.75 0.40 16.09
CA ASP A 108 2.11 1.68 16.71
C ASP A 108 2.93 1.45 17.97
N GLY A 109 4.13 2.02 18.03
CA GLY A 109 5.03 1.90 19.17
C GLY A 109 5.86 0.61 19.22
N ALA A 110 5.60 -0.38 18.37
CA ALA A 110 6.38 -1.62 18.34
C ALA A 110 7.77 -1.38 17.73
N VAL A 111 8.81 -1.77 18.46
CA VAL A 111 10.22 -1.52 18.10
C VAL A 111 10.88 -2.78 17.60
N THR A 112 10.69 -3.90 18.29
CA THR A 112 11.39 -5.16 18.01
C THR A 112 10.51 -6.18 17.31
N LEU A 113 11.09 -7.30 16.87
CA LEU A 113 10.33 -8.39 16.28
C LEU A 113 9.40 -9.04 17.30
N GLU A 114 9.85 -9.15 18.55
CA GLU A 114 9.09 -9.71 19.66
C GLU A 114 7.84 -8.86 19.94
N ASP A 115 7.92 -7.53 19.82
CA ASP A 115 6.74 -6.66 19.94
C ASP A 115 5.69 -6.97 18.86
N HIS A 116 6.13 -7.21 17.62
CA HIS A 116 5.25 -7.57 16.52
C HIS A 116 4.64 -8.97 16.74
N ILE A 117 5.43 -9.92 17.23
CA ILE A 117 4.96 -11.26 17.59
C ILE A 117 3.89 -11.17 18.69
N LYS A 118 4.10 -10.40 19.75
CA LYS A 118 3.12 -10.21 20.83
C LYS A 118 1.78 -9.67 20.32
N ILE A 119 1.79 -8.74 19.37
CA ILE A 119 0.57 -8.23 18.73
C ILE A 119 -0.19 -9.37 18.04
N LEU A 120 0.53 -10.23 17.31
CA LEU A 120 -0.05 -11.38 16.61
C LEU A 120 -0.53 -12.45 17.59
N GLU A 121 0.24 -12.76 18.64
CA GLU A 121 -0.16 -13.69 19.70
C GLU A 121 -1.46 -13.25 20.38
N ASN A 122 -1.59 -11.95 20.67
CA ASN A 122 -2.81 -11.40 21.23
C ASN A 122 -4.02 -11.59 20.29
N GLU A 123 -3.88 -11.40 18.98
CA GLU A 123 -4.98 -11.70 18.03
C GLU A 123 -5.37 -13.19 18.04
N ILE A 124 -4.41 -14.11 18.20
CA ILE A 124 -4.66 -15.55 18.32
C ILE A 124 -5.43 -15.84 19.61
N GLU A 125 -5.00 -15.26 20.73
CA GLU A 125 -5.60 -15.49 22.05
C GLU A 125 -7.02 -14.95 22.15
N THR A 126 -7.27 -13.76 21.62
CA THR A 126 -8.62 -13.18 21.54
C THR A 126 -9.44 -13.77 20.40
N ASN A 127 -8.85 -14.61 19.55
CA ASN A 127 -9.42 -15.15 18.32
C ASN A 127 -10.13 -14.07 17.47
N THR A 128 -9.57 -12.86 17.46
CA THR A 128 -10.21 -11.68 16.86
C THR A 128 -9.19 -10.95 15.99
N PRO A 129 -9.39 -10.88 14.66
CA PRO A 129 -8.49 -10.13 13.78
C PRO A 129 -8.63 -8.62 14.00
N ALA A 130 -7.56 -7.85 13.76
CA ALA A 130 -7.63 -6.39 13.81
C ALA A 130 -8.80 -5.84 12.95
N PRO A 131 -9.56 -4.88 13.49
CA PRO A 131 -10.74 -4.35 12.81
C PRO A 131 -10.33 -3.54 11.58
N VAL A 132 -11.19 -3.57 10.55
CA VAL A 132 -11.03 -2.72 9.37
C VAL A 132 -11.40 -1.28 9.74
N PRO A 133 -10.52 -0.28 9.55
CA PRO A 133 -10.83 1.09 9.87
C PRO A 133 -11.96 1.66 9.04
N LYS A 134 -12.80 2.51 9.65
CA LYS A 134 -13.93 3.17 8.96
C LYS A 134 -13.49 3.99 7.73
N TRP A 135 -12.27 4.52 7.77
CA TRP A 135 -11.69 5.30 6.67
C TRP A 135 -11.17 4.42 5.53
N TYR A 136 -10.96 3.12 5.76
CA TYR A 136 -10.42 2.22 4.74
C TYR A 136 -11.47 1.95 3.66
N LYS A 137 -11.08 2.15 2.39
CA LYS A 137 -11.95 1.97 1.24
C LYS A 137 -11.41 0.87 0.33
N TYR A 138 -12.18 -0.21 0.23
CA TYR A 138 -11.93 -1.26 -0.74
C TYR A 138 -12.02 -0.69 -2.17
N SER A 139 -10.91 -0.79 -2.93
CA SER A 139 -10.80 -0.26 -4.29
C SER A 139 -11.08 -1.35 -5.33
N THR A 140 -11.72 -0.96 -6.45
CA THR A 140 -11.77 -1.78 -7.68
C THR A 140 -10.62 -1.46 -8.64
N VAL A 141 -9.88 -0.39 -8.37
CA VAL A 141 -8.68 -0.01 -9.10
C VAL A 141 -7.51 -0.64 -8.38
N THR A 142 -6.90 -1.63 -9.01
CA THR A 142 -5.74 -2.39 -8.52
C THR A 142 -4.42 -1.73 -8.90
N MET A 143 -4.42 -0.96 -10.00
CA MET A 143 -3.23 -0.32 -10.55
C MET A 143 -3.14 1.17 -10.20
N GLY A 144 -1.93 1.64 -9.89
CA GLY A 144 -1.64 3.06 -9.64
C GLY A 144 -1.47 3.41 -8.15
N PRO A 145 -1.08 4.66 -7.83
CA PRO A 145 -0.75 5.06 -6.47
C PRO A 145 -2.01 5.11 -5.59
N ARG A 146 -2.12 4.17 -4.66
CA ARG A 146 -3.17 4.14 -3.64
C ARG A 146 -2.56 3.85 -2.27
N LYS A 147 -3.21 4.36 -1.23
CA LYS A 147 -2.90 3.97 0.15
C LYS A 147 -3.44 2.57 0.40
N ILE A 148 -2.55 1.66 0.80
CA ILE A 148 -2.88 0.29 1.21
C ILE A 148 -2.41 0.14 2.65
N GLY A 149 -3.33 -0.19 3.54
CA GLY A 149 -2.99 -0.35 4.94
C GLY A 149 -2.75 0.97 5.69
N TYR A 150 -2.10 0.81 6.84
CA TYR A 150 -1.64 1.90 7.71
C TYR A 150 -0.29 2.46 7.25
N ASP A 151 -0.11 3.76 7.44
CA ASP A 151 1.17 4.43 7.20
C ASP A 151 2.08 4.39 8.45
N ALA A 152 3.39 4.22 8.27
CA ALA A 152 4.39 4.42 9.32
C ALA A 152 5.00 5.82 9.22
N CYS A 153 5.41 6.41 10.35
CA CYS A 153 6.02 7.74 10.34
C CYS A 153 7.33 7.74 9.53
N CYS A 154 7.51 8.70 8.62
CA CYS A 154 8.71 8.79 7.79
C CYS A 154 9.96 9.34 8.51
N ASN A 155 9.80 9.85 9.74
CA ASN A 155 10.95 10.22 10.57
C ASN A 155 11.62 8.93 11.10
N ARG A 156 12.87 8.64 10.71
CA ARG A 156 13.53 7.34 10.97
C ARG A 156 13.65 6.94 12.44
N GLY A 157 13.74 7.90 13.35
CA GLY A 157 13.76 7.63 14.79
C GLY A 157 12.37 7.40 15.41
N CYS A 158 11.30 7.40 14.62
CA CYS A 158 9.93 7.29 15.09
C CYS A 158 9.36 5.90 14.78
N VAL A 159 8.97 5.20 15.84
CA VAL A 159 8.37 3.84 15.75
C VAL A 159 6.86 3.87 15.53
N ARG A 160 6.27 5.07 15.46
CA ARG A 160 4.83 5.23 15.37
C ARG A 160 4.27 4.80 14.02
N ALA A 161 3.09 4.19 14.08
CA ALA A 161 2.29 3.83 12.93
C ALA A 161 0.86 4.34 13.13
N GLU A 162 0.14 4.51 12.03
CA GLU A 162 -1.28 4.80 12.12
C GLU A 162 -2.03 3.68 12.84
N THR A 163 -3.12 4.07 13.47
CA THR A 163 -4.06 3.17 14.12
C THR A 163 -5.43 3.32 13.48
N VAL A 164 -6.40 2.54 13.94
CA VAL A 164 -7.80 2.61 13.48
C VAL A 164 -8.32 4.05 13.54
N ASP A 165 -7.98 4.76 14.62
CA ASP A 165 -8.51 6.10 14.93
C ASP A 165 -7.55 7.23 14.56
N VAL A 166 -6.24 6.95 14.45
CA VAL A 166 -5.21 7.98 14.23
C VAL A 166 -4.61 7.85 12.84
N GLN A 167 -4.87 8.86 12.00
CA GLN A 167 -4.25 9.02 10.68
C GLN A 167 -3.14 10.07 10.71
N PHE A 168 -2.09 9.83 9.92
CA PHE A 168 -0.94 10.71 9.83
C PHE A 168 -1.12 11.77 8.76
N SER A 169 -0.45 12.90 8.97
CA SER A 169 -0.51 14.01 8.03
C SER A 169 0.57 13.86 6.97
N LYS A 170 0.17 14.05 5.71
CA LYS A 170 1.09 14.06 4.56
C LYS A 170 1.83 15.38 4.49
N CYS A 171 3.10 15.35 4.06
CA CYS A 171 3.86 16.57 3.74
C CYS A 171 3.04 17.48 2.80
N ALA A 172 2.91 18.75 3.16
CA ALA A 172 2.04 19.68 2.47
C ALA A 172 2.45 19.93 1.01
N SER A 173 3.73 19.77 0.69
CA SER A 173 4.28 19.97 -0.65
C SER A 173 4.26 18.68 -1.47
N CYS A 174 5.05 17.67 -1.11
CA CYS A 174 5.19 16.47 -1.94
C CYS A 174 4.04 15.46 -1.84
N LYS A 175 3.29 15.44 -0.73
CA LYS A 175 2.20 14.48 -0.43
C LYS A 175 2.62 13.00 -0.50
N ILE A 176 3.92 12.70 -0.45
CA ILE A 176 4.46 11.32 -0.47
C ILE A 176 4.75 10.84 0.95
N VAL A 177 5.57 11.58 1.70
CA VAL A 177 5.89 11.25 3.10
C VAL A 177 4.77 11.62 4.06
N VAL A 178 4.70 10.88 5.16
CA VAL A 178 3.67 10.92 6.20
C VAL A 178 4.31 11.02 7.57
N TYR A 179 3.73 11.84 8.46
CA TYR A 179 4.26 12.05 9.80
C TYR A 179 3.16 11.94 10.85
N CYS A 180 3.50 11.32 11.98
CA CYS A 180 2.62 11.23 13.14
C CYS A 180 2.30 12.59 13.77
N GLY A 181 3.07 13.62 13.45
CA GLY A 181 2.84 14.99 13.91
C GLY A 181 3.90 15.97 13.44
N HIS A 182 3.68 17.26 13.72
CA HIS A 182 4.52 18.37 13.28
C HIS A 182 5.97 18.28 13.79
N ASN A 183 6.20 17.73 14.98
CA ASN A 183 7.55 17.56 15.52
C ASN A 183 8.39 16.60 14.68
N CYS A 184 7.85 15.43 14.32
CA CYS A 184 8.54 14.48 13.45
C CYS A 184 8.79 15.05 12.05
N GLN A 185 7.84 15.81 11.51
CA GLN A 185 8.04 16.52 10.25
C GLN A 185 9.19 17.52 10.31
N ARG A 186 9.28 18.34 11.38
CA ARG A 186 10.36 19.33 11.54
C ARG A 186 11.74 18.68 11.68
N VAL A 187 11.83 17.57 12.39
CA VAL A 187 13.08 16.80 12.54
C VAL A 187 13.50 16.27 11.16
N ASP A 188 12.64 15.51 10.50
CA ASP A 188 12.95 14.91 9.18
C ASP A 188 13.22 15.99 8.10
N TRP A 189 12.53 17.13 8.17
CA TRP A 189 12.80 18.28 7.29
C TRP A 189 14.22 18.81 7.42
N LYS A 190 14.69 18.99 8.66
CA LYS A 190 16.02 19.53 8.93
C LYS A 190 17.12 18.56 8.54
N THR A 191 16.90 17.26 8.80
CA THR A 191 17.90 16.21 8.56
C THR A 191 18.02 15.86 7.09
N ARG A 192 16.90 15.61 6.37
CA ARG A 192 16.98 15.08 4.99
C ARG A 192 15.86 15.50 4.03
N HIS A 193 14.61 15.61 4.48
CA HIS A 193 13.48 15.69 3.55
C HIS A 193 13.50 16.95 2.65
N LYS A 194 14.03 18.07 3.15
CA LYS A 194 14.12 19.33 2.39
C LYS A 194 14.88 19.19 1.06
N TYR A 195 15.84 18.27 1.00
CA TYR A 195 16.68 18.06 -0.18
C TYR A 195 16.00 17.24 -1.28
N VAL A 196 14.96 16.47 -0.94
CA VAL A 196 14.26 15.57 -1.88
C VAL A 196 12.81 15.96 -2.11
N CYS A 197 12.21 16.78 -1.24
CA CYS A 197 10.78 17.11 -1.28
C CYS A 197 10.32 17.69 -2.62
N LYS A 198 11.10 18.61 -3.22
CA LYS A 198 10.74 19.26 -4.48
C LYS A 198 10.71 18.25 -5.63
N ASP A 199 11.69 17.36 -5.70
CA ASP A 199 11.75 16.38 -6.78
C ASP A 199 10.73 15.26 -6.58
N ALA A 200 10.51 14.83 -5.33
CA ALA A 200 9.41 13.95 -4.97
C ALA A 200 8.05 14.51 -5.43
N ALA A 201 7.80 15.81 -5.23
CA ALA A 201 6.58 16.47 -5.71
C ALA A 201 6.44 16.40 -7.24
N LYS A 202 7.50 16.71 -7.99
CA LYS A 202 7.51 16.60 -9.47
C LYS A 202 7.26 15.16 -9.93
N GLN A 203 7.89 14.18 -9.30
CA GLN A 203 7.72 12.77 -9.67
C GLN A 203 6.29 12.29 -9.42
N ARG A 204 5.68 12.68 -8.29
CA ARG A 204 4.26 12.43 -8.03
C ARG A 204 3.36 13.02 -9.12
N GLU A 205 3.63 14.24 -9.57
CA GLU A 205 2.86 14.86 -10.65
C GLU A 205 2.98 14.11 -11.98
N LYS A 206 4.19 13.65 -12.32
CA LYS A 206 4.42 12.80 -13.51
C LYS A 206 3.62 11.50 -13.43
N ILE A 207 3.70 10.78 -12.30
CA ILE A 207 2.94 9.54 -12.07
C ILE A 207 1.42 9.82 -12.17
N ALA A 208 0.95 10.91 -11.59
CA ALA A 208 -0.45 11.31 -11.68
C ALA A 208 -0.90 11.62 -13.12
N ARG A 209 0.00 12.19 -13.95
CA ARG A 209 -0.27 12.44 -15.37
C ARG A 209 -0.39 11.13 -16.16
N VAL A 210 0.54 10.19 -15.94
CA VAL A 210 0.50 8.86 -16.55
C VAL A 210 -0.79 8.11 -16.14
N GLY A 211 -1.17 8.16 -14.87
CA GLY A 211 -2.42 7.55 -14.39
C GLY A 211 -3.67 8.14 -15.06
N LYS A 212 -3.71 9.47 -15.26
CA LYS A 212 -4.81 10.12 -16.00
C LYS A 212 -4.86 9.68 -17.47
N MET A 213 -3.70 9.51 -18.10
CA MET A 213 -3.57 9.06 -19.49
C MET A 213 -4.08 7.62 -19.64
N MET A 214 -3.61 6.69 -18.80
CA MET A 214 -4.09 5.30 -18.80
C MET A 214 -5.60 5.21 -18.58
N GLN A 215 -6.15 6.01 -17.66
CA GLN A 215 -7.60 6.05 -17.45
C GLN A 215 -8.34 6.51 -18.70
N ALA A 216 -7.87 7.55 -19.38
CA ALA A 216 -8.49 8.06 -20.60
C ALA A 216 -8.49 7.04 -21.74
N PHE A 217 -7.39 6.29 -21.93
CA PHE A 217 -7.34 5.19 -22.89
C PHE A 217 -8.36 4.10 -22.57
N SER A 218 -8.48 3.72 -21.30
CA SER A 218 -9.48 2.75 -20.86
C SER A 218 -10.90 3.23 -21.14
N ASP A 219 -11.19 4.52 -20.93
CA ASP A 219 -12.52 5.07 -21.23
C ASP A 219 -12.80 5.11 -22.74
N MET A 220 -11.79 5.43 -23.56
CA MET A 220 -11.93 5.52 -25.02
C MET A 220 -12.20 4.17 -25.66
N SER A 221 -11.51 3.13 -25.19
CA SER A 221 -11.74 1.73 -25.60
C SER A 221 -13.17 1.26 -25.29
N MET A 222 -13.79 1.82 -24.25
CA MET A 222 -15.15 1.45 -23.83
C MET A 222 -16.25 2.11 -24.67
N THR A 223 -15.98 3.19 -25.41
CA THR A 223 -17.02 3.94 -26.13
C THR A 223 -17.30 3.49 -27.56
N LYS A 224 -16.49 2.60 -28.19
CA LYS A 224 -16.62 2.20 -29.62
C LYS A 224 -16.89 3.37 -30.59
N GLN A 225 -16.55 4.59 -30.18
CA GLN A 225 -16.77 5.80 -30.93
C GLN A 225 -15.42 6.17 -31.51
N ASP A 226 -15.31 6.11 -32.84
CA ASP A 226 -14.30 6.86 -33.57
C ASP A 226 -14.59 8.33 -33.31
N CYS A 227 -14.02 8.85 -32.23
CA CYS A 227 -13.92 10.28 -32.04
C CYS A 227 -12.95 10.73 -33.13
N GLY A 228 -13.51 11.24 -34.23
CA GLY A 228 -12.82 11.75 -35.42
C GLY A 228 -11.87 12.92 -35.10
N LEU A 229 -10.86 12.63 -34.29
CA LEU A 229 -9.75 13.48 -33.95
C LEU A 229 -8.69 13.20 -35.01
N GLY A 230 -8.59 14.10 -35.97
CA GLY A 230 -7.47 14.15 -36.89
C GLY A 230 -6.13 14.09 -36.15
N SER A 231 -5.11 13.59 -36.84
CA SER A 231 -3.78 13.18 -36.39
C SER A 231 -2.90 14.24 -35.68
N GLY A 232 -3.45 15.30 -35.09
CA GLY A 232 -2.70 16.45 -34.56
C GLY A 232 -3.04 16.94 -33.14
N GLY A 233 -3.99 16.33 -32.42
CA GLY A 233 -4.32 16.75 -31.04
C GLY A 233 -3.36 16.20 -29.99
N SER A 234 -2.98 16.99 -28.97
CA SER A 234 -2.19 16.47 -27.85
C SER A 234 -3.00 15.44 -27.08
N LEU A 235 -2.34 14.42 -26.53
CA LEU A 235 -2.97 13.43 -25.65
C LEU A 235 -3.68 14.06 -24.44
N ALA A 236 -3.26 15.25 -24.02
CA ALA A 236 -3.95 16.04 -23.00
C ALA A 236 -5.34 16.50 -23.47
N ASP A 237 -5.46 16.88 -24.74
CA ASP A 237 -6.72 17.32 -25.36
C ASP A 237 -7.67 16.14 -25.52
N VAL A 238 -7.15 14.98 -25.94
CA VAL A 238 -7.89 13.71 -26.01
C VAL A 238 -8.46 13.32 -24.63
N ALA A 239 -7.65 13.38 -23.58
CA ALA A 239 -8.08 13.06 -22.22
C ALA A 239 -9.07 14.10 -21.64
N SER A 240 -8.99 15.35 -22.08
CA SER A 240 -9.95 16.40 -21.72
C SER A 240 -11.29 16.16 -22.42
N ALA A 241 -11.27 15.91 -23.73
CA ALA A 241 -12.44 15.61 -24.55
C ALA A 241 -13.20 14.35 -24.06
N ALA A 242 -12.48 13.29 -23.67
CA ALA A 242 -13.09 12.09 -23.09
C ALA A 242 -13.79 12.36 -21.75
N LYS A 243 -13.30 13.32 -20.94
CA LYS A 243 -13.95 13.68 -19.66
C LYS A 243 -15.20 14.53 -19.85
N SER A 244 -15.23 15.39 -20.88
CA SER A 244 -16.38 16.22 -21.21
C SER A 244 -17.45 15.47 -22.00
N ASN A 245 -17.10 14.35 -22.65
CA ASN A 245 -18.04 13.53 -23.41
C ASN A 245 -19.14 12.93 -22.50
N SER A 246 -20.40 13.26 -22.82
CA SER A 246 -21.58 12.82 -22.07
C SER A 246 -21.74 11.31 -22.06
N ALA A 247 -21.47 10.63 -23.17
CA ALA A 247 -21.56 9.17 -23.28
C ALA A 247 -20.52 8.47 -22.39
N VAL A 248 -19.29 9.00 -22.32
CA VAL A 248 -18.25 8.49 -21.39
C VAL A 248 -18.69 8.67 -19.93
N ARG A 249 -19.26 9.84 -19.59
CA ARG A 249 -19.74 10.14 -18.23
C ARG A 249 -20.90 9.24 -17.83
N GLU A 250 -21.85 9.02 -18.74
CA GLU A 250 -23.00 8.17 -18.53
C GLU A 250 -22.59 6.70 -18.39
N ARG A 251 -21.72 6.19 -19.27
CA ARG A 251 -21.17 4.84 -19.16
C ARG A 251 -20.42 4.61 -17.84
N ARG A 252 -19.64 5.59 -17.38
CA ARG A 252 -18.99 5.54 -16.05
C ARG A 252 -20.00 5.52 -14.91
N ARG A 253 -21.13 6.23 -15.02
CA ARG A 253 -22.22 6.17 -14.03
C ARG A 253 -22.87 4.79 -14.02
N GLN A 254 -23.18 4.24 -15.18
CA GLN A 254 -23.73 2.88 -15.34
C GLN A 254 -22.80 1.83 -14.74
N LEU A 255 -21.50 1.83 -15.10
CA LEU A 255 -20.51 0.91 -14.53
C LEU A 255 -20.36 1.05 -13.00
N ARG A 256 -20.48 2.27 -12.46
CA ARG A 256 -20.47 2.49 -11.00
C ARG A 256 -21.74 1.96 -10.34
N ALA A 257 -22.88 2.04 -11.02
CA ALA A 257 -24.15 1.48 -10.55
C ALA A 257 -24.15 -0.05 -10.60
N GLU A 258 -23.67 -0.65 -11.70
CA GLU A 258 -23.45 -2.09 -11.85
C GLU A 258 -22.49 -2.65 -10.80
N LYS A 259 -21.38 -1.94 -10.51
CA LYS A 259 -20.43 -2.31 -9.46
C LYS A 259 -21.01 -2.23 -8.03
N LYS A 260 -22.07 -1.45 -7.82
CA LYS A 260 -22.79 -1.36 -6.54
C LYS A 260 -23.88 -2.42 -6.39
N ARG A 261 -24.29 -3.09 -7.49
CA ARG A 261 -25.30 -4.15 -7.44
C ARG A 261 -24.72 -5.41 -6.77
N PRO A 262 -25.48 -6.07 -5.87
CA PRO A 262 -25.09 -7.37 -5.35
C PRO A 262 -24.94 -8.37 -6.51
N LYS A 263 -23.84 -9.14 -6.53
CA LYS A 263 -23.66 -10.25 -7.48
C LYS A 263 -24.88 -11.19 -7.37
N GLY A 264 -25.70 -11.24 -8.43
CA GLY A 264 -26.92 -12.07 -8.51
C GLY A 264 -28.22 -11.33 -8.85
N SER A 265 -28.26 -10.00 -8.81
CA SER A 265 -29.42 -9.25 -9.34
C SER A 265 -29.43 -9.31 -10.87
N LYS A 266 -30.56 -9.69 -11.50
CA LYS A 266 -30.74 -9.56 -12.96
C LYS A 266 -30.77 -8.08 -13.35
N PRO A 267 -30.28 -7.69 -14.54
CA PRO A 267 -30.52 -6.34 -15.03
C PRO A 267 -32.03 -6.14 -15.19
N ASP A 268 -32.54 -5.03 -14.66
CA ASP A 268 -33.90 -4.59 -14.99
C ASP A 268 -33.92 -4.38 -16.50
N GLY A 269 -34.72 -5.19 -17.19
CA GLY A 269 -34.99 -4.99 -18.59
C GLY A 269 -35.70 -3.65 -18.78
N PRO A 270 -35.65 -3.07 -19.99
CA PRO A 270 -36.44 -1.87 -20.28
C PRO A 270 -37.91 -2.14 -19.96
N ASP A 271 -38.53 -1.16 -19.30
CA ASP A 271 -39.94 -1.13 -18.96
C ASP A 271 -40.78 -1.33 -20.24
N PRO A 272 -41.60 -2.40 -20.32
CA PRO A 272 -42.39 -2.67 -21.52
C PRO A 272 -43.51 -1.65 -21.75
N ASP A 273 -43.76 -0.71 -20.83
CA ASP A 273 -44.78 0.33 -20.97
C ASP A 273 -44.26 1.66 -21.54
N PHE A 274 -43.08 1.66 -22.19
CA PHE A 274 -42.60 2.81 -22.96
C PHE A 274 -42.40 2.46 -24.45
N PHE A 275 -43.54 2.19 -25.10
CA PHE A 275 -43.81 1.92 -26.53
C PHE A 275 -43.31 0.62 -27.14
#